data_AF-A0A1F6Y2V5-F1
#
_entry.id   AF-A0A1F6Y2V5-F1
#
_cell.length_a   1.000
_cell.length_b   1.000
_cell.length_c   1.000
_cell.angle_alpha   90.00
_cell.angle_beta   90.00
_cell.angle_gamma   90.00
#
_symmetry.space_group_name_H-M   'P 1'
#
loop_
_entity.id
_entity.type
_entity.pdbx_description
1 polymer ?
#
loop_
_entity_poly.entity_id
_entity_poly.type
_entity_poly.pdbx_seq_one_letter_code
_entity_poly.pdbx_strand_id
1 'polypeptide(L)'
;MKTSAISVKIDPKVKHAAQKVANELGFSLSDVVNASLKNLVRSKTISYSLLEPSPLLKRAIKASQREQERGELFGPFGNVKDLMKSLES
;
A
#
# COMPACT_ATOMS: atom_id res chain seq x y z
N MET A 1 7.60 25.25 -24.08
CA MET A 1 7.22 23.96 -23.47
C MET A 1 6.09 23.36 -24.31
N LYS A 2 6.17 22.09 -24.73
CA LYS A 2 5.03 21.41 -25.37
C LYS A 2 4.19 20.78 -24.26
N THR A 3 2.98 21.28 -24.06
CA THR A 3 2.03 20.79 -23.05
C THR A 3 0.88 20.09 -23.74
N SER A 4 0.44 18.96 -23.18
CA SER A 4 -0.78 18.26 -23.61
C SER A 4 -1.78 18.28 -22.47
N ALA A 5 -3.08 18.37 -22.80
CA ALA A 5 -4.15 18.40 -21.82
C ALA A 5 -4.71 16.99 -21.59
N ILE A 6 -5.03 16.67 -20.34
CA ILE A 6 -5.72 15.45 -19.95
C ILE A 6 -7.10 15.84 -19.39
N SER A 7 -8.16 15.24 -19.91
CA SER A 7 -9.53 15.40 -19.41
C SER A 7 -10.03 14.07 -18.87
N VAL A 8 -10.47 14.05 -17.61
CA VAL A 8 -10.97 12.86 -16.92
C VAL A 8 -12.32 13.17 -16.30
N LYS A 9 -13.31 12.30 -16.54
CA LYS A 9 -14.59 12.34 -15.83
C LYS A 9 -14.39 11.75 -14.43
N ILE A 10 -14.80 12.50 -13.41
CA ILE A 10 -14.70 12.12 -12.01
C ILE A 10 -15.94 12.62 -11.27
N ASP A 11 -16.34 11.91 -10.22
CA ASP A 11 -17.39 12.37 -9.33
C ASP A 11 -17.02 13.75 -8.73
N PRO A 12 -17.93 14.74 -8.75
CA PRO A 12 -17.65 16.07 -8.22
C PRO A 12 -17.23 16.08 -6.75
N LYS A 13 -17.83 15.24 -5.90
CA LYS A 13 -17.49 15.15 -4.48
C LYS A 13 -16.08 14.63 -4.29
N VAL A 14 -15.69 13.62 -5.07
CA VAL A 14 -14.31 13.08 -5.05
C VAL A 14 -13.31 14.15 -5.50
N LYS A 15 -13.63 14.89 -6.56
CA LYS A 15 -12.78 16.01 -7.04
C LYS A 15 -12.58 17.07 -5.96
N HIS A 16 -13.65 17.50 -5.31
CA HIS A 16 -13.58 18.49 -4.24
C HIS A 16 -12.79 18.00 -3.03
N ALA A 17 -13.01 16.74 -2.60
CA ALA A 17 -12.26 16.15 -1.50
C ALA A 17 -10.77 16.05 -1.82
N ALA A 18 -10.40 15.55 -3.01
CA ALA A 18 -9.02 15.44 -3.45
C ALA A 18 -8.33 16.81 -3.54
N GLN A 19 -9.04 17.83 -4.05
CA GLN A 19 -8.52 19.20 -4.10
C GLN A 19 -8.26 19.78 -2.71
N LYS A 20 -9.16 19.52 -1.74
CA LYS A 20 -8.98 19.96 -0.35
C LYS A 20 -7.72 19.32 0.26
N VAL A 21 -7.55 18.01 0.12
CA VAL A 21 -6.37 17.29 0.62
C VAL A 21 -5.09 17.80 -0.05
N ALA A 22 -5.09 18.02 -1.37
CA ALA A 22 -3.92 18.57 -2.06
C ALA A 22 -3.55 19.96 -1.51
N ASN A 23 -4.54 20.83 -1.31
CA ASN A 23 -4.33 22.18 -0.78
C ASN A 23 -3.78 22.16 0.66
N GLU A 24 -4.29 21.26 1.51
CA GLU A 24 -3.78 21.07 2.88
C GLU A 24 -2.30 20.64 2.89
N LEU A 25 -1.86 19.93 1.84
CA LEU A 25 -0.47 19.53 1.63
C LEU A 25 0.38 20.58 0.89
N GLY A 26 -0.20 21.73 0.51
CA GLY A 26 0.50 22.80 -0.21
C GLY A 26 0.66 22.57 -1.72
N PHE A 27 -0.16 21.70 -2.32
CA PHE A 27 -0.12 21.38 -3.75
C PHE A 27 -1.45 21.67 -4.44
N SER A 28 -1.43 21.96 -5.75
CA SER A 28 -2.66 21.88 -6.55
C SER A 28 -3.00 20.43 -6.89
N LEU A 29 -4.27 20.14 -7.21
CA LEU A 29 -4.65 18.82 -7.71
C LEU A 29 -3.89 18.44 -8.99
N SER A 30 -3.60 19.42 -9.86
CA SER A 30 -2.81 19.21 -11.08
C SER A 30 -1.37 18.80 -10.78
N ASP A 31 -0.75 19.34 -9.72
CA ASP A 31 0.60 18.95 -9.30
C ASP A 31 0.63 17.50 -8.85
N VAL A 32 -0.36 17.09 -8.05
CA VAL A 32 -0.50 15.71 -7.57
C VAL A 32 -0.68 14.74 -8.74
N VAL A 33 -1.56 15.06 -9.71
CA VAL A 33 -1.76 14.22 -10.91
C VAL A 33 -0.48 14.13 -11.74
N ASN A 34 0.20 15.24 -11.98
CA ASN A 34 1.45 15.27 -12.72
C ASN A 34 2.57 14.47 -12.03
N ALA A 35 2.69 14.61 -10.71
CA ALA A 35 3.64 13.83 -9.91
C ALA A 35 3.33 12.33 -9.95
N SER A 36 2.05 11.97 -9.90
CA SER A 36 1.59 10.57 -9.97
C SER A 36 1.94 9.94 -11.32
N LEU A 37 1.70 10.65 -12.43
CA LEU A 37 2.06 10.18 -13.78
C LEU A 37 3.58 10.04 -13.93
N LYS A 38 4.38 10.99 -13.42
CA LYS A 38 5.84 10.87 -13.41
C LYS A 38 6.31 9.66 -12.60
N ASN A 39 5.70 9.41 -11.44
CA ASN A 39 6.01 8.25 -10.61
C ASN A 39 5.64 6.94 -11.30
N LEU A 40 4.51 6.89 -12.01
CA LEU A 40 4.11 5.73 -12.81
C LEU A 40 5.15 5.42 -13.90
N VAL A 41 5.58 6.44 -14.66
CA VAL A 41 6.61 6.25 -15.70
C VAL A 41 7.92 5.75 -15.11
N ARG A 42 8.33 6.28 -13.94
CA ARG A 42 9.59 5.90 -13.28
C ARG A 42 9.55 4.50 -12.67
N SER A 43 8.49 4.17 -11.94
CA SER A 43 8.39 2.93 -11.16
C SER A 43 7.78 1.76 -11.94
N LYS A 44 7.10 2.05 -13.05
CA LYS A 44 6.29 1.09 -13.82
C LYS A 44 5.30 0.29 -12.94
N THR A 45 4.94 0.85 -11.79
CA THR A 45 4.13 0.18 -10.76
C THR A 45 3.10 1.17 -10.23
N ILE A 46 1.93 0.66 -9.81
CA ILE A 46 0.95 1.41 -9.05
C ILE A 46 0.77 0.68 -7.72
N SER A 47 0.89 1.41 -6.61
CA SER A 47 0.72 0.87 -5.26
C SER A 47 -0.45 1.56 -4.59
N TYR A 48 -1.37 0.76 -4.06
CA TYR A 48 -2.46 1.23 -3.21
C TYR A 48 -2.23 0.69 -1.80
N SER A 49 -2.36 1.54 -0.80
CA SER A 49 -2.43 1.13 0.59
C SER A 49 -3.89 1.01 1.00
N LEU A 50 -4.22 -0.05 1.73
CA LEU A 50 -5.43 -0.07 2.52
C LEU A 50 -5.13 0.63 3.84
N LEU A 51 -6.01 1.53 4.28
CA LEU A 51 -5.91 2.15 5.61
C LEU A 51 -5.99 1.10 6.72
N GLU A 52 -6.70 -0.01 6.44
CA GLU A 52 -6.90 -1.12 7.36
C GLU A 52 -6.43 -2.44 6.73
N PRO A 53 -5.77 -3.34 7.48
CA PRO A 53 -5.38 -4.65 6.98
C PRO A 53 -6.60 -5.42 6.46
N SER A 54 -6.42 -6.20 5.40
CA SER A 54 -7.49 -7.03 4.85
C SER A 54 -8.03 -8.01 5.91
N PRO A 55 -9.30 -8.47 5.83
CA PRO A 55 -9.82 -9.44 6.78
C PRO A 55 -8.95 -10.70 6.90
N LEU A 56 -8.34 -11.14 5.80
CA LEU A 56 -7.39 -12.26 5.77
C LEU A 56 -6.14 -11.94 6.59
N LEU A 57 -5.54 -10.76 6.36
CA LEU A 57 -4.34 -10.34 7.09
C LEU A 57 -4.65 -10.13 8.58
N LYS A 58 -5.79 -9.55 8.95
CA LYS A 58 -6.25 -9.43 10.35
C LYS A 58 -6.36 -10.79 11.03
N ARG A 59 -6.87 -11.81 10.33
CA ARG A 59 -6.98 -13.18 10.87
C ARG A 59 -5.60 -13.81 11.06
N ALA A 60 -4.71 -13.67 10.09
CA ALA A 60 -3.34 -14.19 10.17
C ALA A 60 -2.56 -13.59 11.34
N ILE A 61 -2.63 -12.25 11.52
CA ILE A 61 -1.99 -11.56 12.66
C ILE A 61 -2.55 -12.08 13.99
N LYS A 62 -3.88 -12.22 14.12
CA LYS A 62 -4.50 -12.73 15.35
C LYS A 62 -4.13 -14.19 15.63
N ALA A 63 -3.98 -15.03 14.61
CA ALA A 63 -3.56 -16.41 14.77
C ALA A 63 -2.12 -16.46 15.31
N SER A 64 -1.20 -15.72 14.68
CA SER A 64 0.19 -15.63 15.11
C SER A 64 0.33 -15.10 16.55
N GLN A 65 -0.46 -14.09 16.94
CA GLN A 65 -0.48 -13.59 18.32
C GLN A 65 -0.89 -14.67 19.34
N ARG A 66 -1.89 -15.49 19.01
CA ARG A 66 -2.33 -16.59 19.89
C ARG A 66 -1.29 -17.69 20.00
N GLU A 67 -0.64 -18.05 18.91
CA GLU A 67 0.46 -19.03 18.90
C GLU A 67 1.61 -18.53 19.78
N GLN A 68 1.94 -17.24 19.69
CA GLN A 68 2.93 -16.61 20.57
C GLN A 68 2.55 -16.67 22.05
N GLU A 69 1.32 -16.30 22.40
CA GLU A 69 0.82 -16.33 23.78
C GLU A 69 0.81 -17.75 24.37
N ARG A 70 0.59 -18.76 23.54
CA ARG A 70 0.59 -20.18 23.94
C ARG A 70 1.98 -20.83 23.93
N GLY A 71 3.01 -20.12 23.47
CA GLY A 71 4.33 -20.70 23.28
C GLY A 71 4.39 -21.74 22.14
N GLU A 72 3.43 -21.69 21.23
CA GLU A 72 3.31 -22.58 20.05
C GLU A 72 4.06 -22.02 18.83
N LEU A 73 5.01 -21.09 19.05
CA LEU A 73 5.83 -20.55 17.98
C LEU A 73 6.68 -21.66 17.35
N PHE A 74 6.66 -21.72 16.02
CA PHE A 74 7.48 -22.66 15.30
C PHE A 74 8.90 -22.09 15.12
N GLY A 75 9.88 -22.70 15.79
CA GLY A 75 11.25 -22.22 15.91
C GLY A 75 11.72 -22.13 17.36
N PRO A 76 12.83 -21.44 17.67
CA PRO A 76 13.71 -20.72 16.73
C PRO A 76 14.51 -21.68 15.85
N PHE A 77 14.88 -21.21 14.66
CA PHE A 77 15.76 -21.95 13.76
C PHE A 77 17.21 -21.51 13.96
N GLY A 78 18.12 -22.48 14.07
CA GLY A 78 19.55 -22.19 14.25
C GLY A 78 20.28 -21.77 12.97
N ASN A 79 19.68 -22.01 11.79
CA ASN A 79 20.25 -21.65 10.50
C ASN A 79 19.15 -21.52 9.42
N VAL A 80 19.50 -20.93 8.28
CA VAL A 80 18.57 -20.69 7.15
C VAL A 80 18.06 -21.99 6.53
N LYS A 81 18.87 -23.07 6.53
CA LYS A 81 18.49 -24.35 5.93
C LYS A 81 17.31 -24.99 6.68
N ASP A 82 17.34 -24.95 8.01
CA ASP A 82 16.27 -25.48 8.85
C ASP A 82 14.98 -24.66 8.73
N LEU A 83 15.11 -23.32 8.62
CA LEU A 83 13.98 -22.43 8.34
C LEU A 83 13.31 -22.78 7.00
N MET A 84 14.10 -22.88 5.92
CA MET A 84 13.54 -23.17 4.59
C MET A 84 12.86 -24.53 4.54
N LYS A 85 13.44 -25.55 5.18
CA LYS A 85 12.84 -26.88 5.27
C LYS A 85 11.46 -26.85 5.94
N SER A 86 11.25 -25.99 6.93
CA SER A 86 9.97 -25.80 7.61
C SER A 86 8.94 -25.00 6.80
N LEU A 87 9.38 -24.12 5.91
CA LEU A 87 8.49 -23.30 5.08
C LEU A 87 7.97 -24.08 3.86
N GLU A 88 8.73 -25.07 3.41
CA GLU A 88 8.44 -25.90 2.24
C GLU A 88 7.74 -27.23 2.58
N SER A 89 7.62 -27.57 3.87
CA SER A 89 6.95 -28.78 4.38
C SER A 89 5.45 -28.59 4.57
#